data_AF-A0AAU7VRA7-F1
#
_entry.id   AF-A0AAU7VRA7-F1
#
_cell.length_a   1.000
_cell.length_b   1.000
_cell.length_c   1.000
_cell.angle_alpha   90.00
_cell.angle_beta   90.00
_cell.angle_gamma   90.00
#
_symmetry.space_group_name_H-M   'P 1'
#
loop_
_entity.id
_entity.type
_entity.pdbx_description
1 polymer ?
#
loop_
_entity_poly.entity_id
_entity_poly.type
_entity_poly.pdbx_seq_one_letter_code
_entity_poly.pdbx_strand_id
1 'polypeptide(L)'
;MSTQQISIAHPEPVRFWRRPFRVVRENMRVYLILNAAAYGLALLGFAIGIIFPDLVAARAAGLEEDGTGELVRWLVNTPPLFALTILGVNLFRLSALTIVLPSLIVPFAGLAFFGYWSLTTGITLVPTSDTGWVALIPHSLTFLIELQAYVLFLLGAFLVGKHWLFPRTAGAENRRQGYLRGLRQLGLLALPALVLLIIGALWEAYSLRYLVHPLAQLLL
;
A
#
# COMPACT_ATOMS: atom_id res chain seq x y z
N MET A 1 -18.66 -58.04 18.61
CA MET A 1 -18.09 -56.72 18.94
C MET A 1 -17.36 -56.21 17.70
N SER A 2 -17.92 -55.21 17.02
CA SER A 2 -17.30 -54.61 15.83
C SER A 2 -16.54 -53.36 16.24
N THR A 3 -15.23 -53.37 16.02
CA THR A 3 -14.33 -52.25 16.33
C THR A 3 -14.52 -51.17 15.26
N GLN A 4 -15.24 -50.10 15.59
CA GLN A 4 -15.29 -48.92 14.73
C GLN A 4 -13.90 -48.28 14.66
N GLN A 5 -13.26 -48.37 13.50
CA GLN A 5 -12.08 -47.58 13.16
C GLN A 5 -12.47 -46.11 13.09
N ILE A 6 -12.00 -45.32 14.05
CA ILE A 6 -12.06 -43.86 14.01
C ILE A 6 -11.13 -43.40 12.88
N SER A 7 -11.71 -43.05 11.74
CA SER A 7 -10.99 -42.42 10.64
C SER A 7 -10.50 -41.05 11.10
N ILE A 8 -9.20 -40.92 11.34
CA ILE A 8 -8.56 -39.65 11.66
C ILE A 8 -8.49 -38.87 10.35
N ALA A 9 -9.45 -37.99 10.11
CA ALA A 9 -9.44 -37.10 8.96
C ALA A 9 -8.17 -36.22 9.03
N HIS A 10 -7.21 -36.47 8.14
CA HIS A 10 -6.07 -35.58 7.97
C HIS A 10 -6.57 -34.25 7.40
N PRO A 11 -6.31 -33.09 8.05
CA PRO A 11 -6.75 -31.81 7.53
C PRO A 11 -6.09 -31.55 6.17
N GLU A 12 -6.92 -31.35 5.15
CA GLU A 12 -6.51 -30.99 3.79
C GLU A 12 -5.48 -29.83 3.82
N PRO A 13 -4.34 -29.95 3.13
CA PRO A 13 -3.31 -28.92 3.14
C PRO A 13 -3.88 -27.63 2.55
N VAL A 14 -3.82 -26.54 3.33
CA VAL A 14 -4.31 -25.23 2.88
C VAL A 14 -3.52 -24.79 1.65
N ARG A 15 -4.23 -24.68 0.51
CA ARG A 15 -3.70 -24.25 -0.79
C ARG A 15 -2.91 -22.93 -0.64
N PHE A 16 -1.76 -22.84 -1.31
CA PHE A 16 -0.81 -21.74 -1.13
C PHE A 16 -1.43 -20.35 -1.31
N TRP A 17 -2.27 -20.16 -2.35
CA TRP A 17 -2.94 -18.89 -2.62
C TRP A 17 -3.95 -18.46 -1.55
N ARG A 18 -4.43 -19.38 -0.71
CA ARG A 18 -5.34 -19.06 0.41
C ARG A 18 -4.58 -18.62 1.68
N ARG A 19 -3.27 -18.84 1.73
CA ARG A 19 -2.46 -18.55 2.93
C ARG A 19 -2.43 -17.06 3.28
N PRO A 20 -2.27 -16.11 2.34
CA PRO A 20 -2.31 -14.69 2.68
C PRO A 20 -3.66 -14.26 3.28
N PHE A 21 -4.77 -14.72 2.69
CA PHE A 21 -6.12 -14.44 3.21
C PHE A 21 -6.34 -15.01 4.61
N ARG A 22 -5.75 -16.17 4.92
CA ARG A 22 -5.77 -16.72 6.27
C ARG A 22 -5.03 -15.82 7.26
N VAL A 23 -3.85 -15.30 6.90
CA VAL A 23 -3.09 -14.36 7.75
C VAL A 23 -3.91 -13.10 8.04
N VAL A 24 -4.58 -12.53 7.03
CA VAL A 24 -5.49 -11.39 7.21
C VAL A 24 -6.64 -11.75 8.16
N ARG A 25 -7.30 -12.89 7.93
CA ARG A 25 -8.43 -13.34 8.76
C ARG A 25 -8.03 -13.57 10.22
N GLU A 26 -6.87 -14.17 10.48
CA GLU A 26 -6.33 -14.39 11.83
C GLU A 26 -6.00 -13.07 12.55
N ASN A 27 -5.80 -11.98 11.80
CA ASN A 27 -5.45 -10.67 12.33
C ASN A 27 -6.46 -9.59 11.95
N MET A 28 -7.73 -9.97 11.76
CA MET A 28 -8.78 -9.11 11.18
C MET A 28 -8.93 -7.78 11.92
N ARG A 29 -8.89 -7.79 13.25
CA ARG A 29 -9.01 -6.55 14.04
C ARG A 29 -7.90 -5.55 13.70
N VAL A 30 -6.66 -6.02 13.63
CA VAL A 30 -5.52 -5.15 13.30
C VAL A 30 -5.60 -4.71 11.85
N TYR A 31 -5.94 -5.63 10.95
CA TYR A 31 -6.17 -5.31 9.54
C TYR A 31 -7.20 -4.18 9.36
N LEU A 32 -8.34 -4.25 10.05
CA LEU A 32 -9.38 -3.21 9.98
C LEU A 32 -8.91 -1.86 10.56
N ILE A 33 -8.16 -1.87 11.67
CA ILE A 33 -7.57 -0.65 12.23
C ILE A 33 -6.58 -0.02 11.25
N LEU A 34 -5.72 -0.84 10.61
CA LEU A 34 -4.76 -0.35 9.63
C LEU A 34 -5.44 0.22 8.37
N ASN A 35 -6.56 -0.38 7.93
CA ASN A 35 -7.39 0.21 6.88
C ASN A 35 -7.91 1.57 7.33
N ALA A 36 -8.62 1.64 8.45
CA ALA A 36 -9.20 2.88 8.95
C ALA A 36 -8.14 3.98 9.11
N ALA A 37 -6.95 3.64 9.62
CA ALA A 37 -5.85 4.57 9.75
C ALA A 37 -5.28 5.02 8.39
N ALA A 38 -5.01 4.09 7.47
CA ALA A 38 -4.43 4.42 6.17
C ALA A 38 -5.34 5.30 5.31
N TYR A 39 -6.61 4.91 5.16
CA TYR A 39 -7.58 5.70 4.42
C TYR A 39 -7.96 6.97 5.17
N GLY A 40 -8.13 6.90 6.50
CA GLY A 40 -8.50 8.04 7.32
C GLY A 40 -7.44 9.15 7.32
N LEU A 41 -6.16 8.80 7.43
CA LEU A 41 -5.06 9.78 7.36
C LEU A 41 -4.94 10.41 5.97
N ALA A 42 -5.10 9.62 4.91
CA ALA A 42 -5.12 10.15 3.55
C ALA A 42 -6.26 11.15 3.33
N LEU A 43 -7.49 10.79 3.74
CA LEU A 43 -8.66 11.66 3.62
C LEU A 43 -8.54 12.91 4.50
N LEU A 44 -8.01 12.76 5.72
CA LEU A 44 -7.72 13.89 6.59
C LEU A 44 -6.71 14.84 5.95
N GLY A 45 -5.64 14.30 5.36
CA GLY A 45 -4.66 15.09 4.61
C GLY A 45 -5.29 15.82 3.44
N PHE A 46 -6.14 15.15 2.68
CA PHE A 46 -6.88 15.75 1.56
C PHE A 46 -7.78 16.90 2.03
N ALA A 47 -8.54 16.70 3.12
CA ALA A 47 -9.36 17.75 3.71
C ALA A 47 -8.51 18.95 4.19
N ILE A 48 -7.36 18.70 4.81
CA ILE A 48 -6.39 19.74 5.19
C ILE A 48 -5.91 20.51 3.96
N GLY A 49 -5.58 19.84 2.85
CA GLY A 49 -5.15 20.49 1.62
C GLY A 49 -6.22 21.39 1.00
N ILE A 50 -7.50 21.01 1.11
CA ILE A 50 -8.63 21.87 0.67
C ILE A 50 -8.76 23.11 1.56
N ILE A 51 -8.63 22.94 2.88
CA ILE A 51 -8.80 24.04 3.85
C ILE A 51 -7.61 25.01 3.80
N PHE A 52 -6.40 24.50 3.52
CA PHE A 52 -5.15 25.25 3.55
C PHE A 52 -4.41 25.17 2.20
N PRO A 53 -4.91 25.85 1.15
CA PRO A 53 -4.34 25.77 -0.20
C PRO A 53 -2.89 26.27 -0.29
N ASP A 54 -2.47 27.17 0.61
CA ASP A 54 -1.07 27.64 0.69
C ASP A 54 -0.09 26.49 1.02
N LEU A 55 -0.53 25.45 1.75
CA LEU A 55 0.27 24.26 2.00
C LEU A 55 0.49 23.44 0.72
N VAL A 56 -0.52 23.41 -0.16
CA VAL A 56 -0.44 22.73 -1.46
C VAL A 56 0.54 23.47 -2.36
N ALA A 57 0.44 24.80 -2.41
CA ALA A 57 1.34 25.65 -3.20
C ALA A 57 2.81 25.54 -2.74
N ALA A 58 3.07 25.59 -1.43
CA ALA A 58 4.41 25.43 -0.87
C ALA A 58 5.03 24.05 -1.16
N ARG A 59 4.19 22.99 -1.23
CA ARG A 59 4.63 21.64 -1.59
C ARG A 59 4.87 21.48 -3.09
N ALA A 60 4.04 22.10 -3.93
CA ALA A 60 4.22 22.09 -5.38
C ALA A 60 5.53 22.80 -5.80
N ALA A 61 5.84 23.94 -5.19
CA ALA A 61 7.09 24.67 -5.44
C ALA A 61 8.35 23.84 -5.12
N GLY A 62 8.32 23.04 -4.05
CA GLY A 62 9.43 22.14 -3.70
C GLY A 62 9.57 20.91 -4.62
N LEU A 63 8.55 20.56 -5.42
CA LEU A 63 8.60 19.44 -6.38
C LEU A 63 9.05 19.88 -7.78
N GLU A 64 8.82 21.14 -8.18
CA GLU A 64 9.34 21.70 -9.43
C GLU A 64 10.87 21.94 -9.37
N GLU A 65 11.42 22.20 -8.19
CA GLU A 65 12.86 22.38 -7.95
C GLU A 65 13.68 21.08 -8.17
N ASP A 66 13.02 19.90 -8.14
CA ASP A 66 13.62 18.57 -8.31
C ASP A 66 13.70 18.08 -9.79
N GLY A 67 13.34 18.91 -10.79
CA GLY A 67 13.59 18.63 -12.22
C GLY A 67 12.77 17.49 -12.85
N THR A 68 11.69 17.04 -12.22
CA THR A 68 10.91 15.84 -12.61
C THR A 68 9.97 16.06 -13.82
N GLY A 69 9.77 17.31 -14.24
CA GLY A 69 8.78 17.68 -15.27
C GLY A 69 9.07 17.16 -16.68
N GLU A 70 10.34 17.03 -17.07
CA GLU A 70 10.74 16.53 -18.40
C GLU A 70 10.64 14.99 -18.51
N LEU A 71 10.96 14.28 -17.43
CA LEU A 71 10.85 12.82 -17.35
C LEU A 71 9.37 12.38 -17.49
N VAL A 72 8.45 13.08 -16.82
CA VAL A 72 7.01 12.79 -16.85
C VAL A 72 6.42 12.97 -18.26
N ARG A 73 6.82 14.02 -18.99
CA ARG A 73 6.35 14.23 -20.38
C ARG A 73 6.79 13.13 -21.34
N TRP A 74 8.00 12.58 -21.17
CA TRP A 74 8.50 11.48 -21.99
C TRP A 74 7.83 10.14 -21.63
N LEU A 75 7.64 9.86 -20.34
CA LEU A 75 7.02 8.62 -19.86
C LEU A 75 5.54 8.48 -20.23
N VAL A 76 4.78 9.58 -20.27
CA VAL A 76 3.34 9.55 -20.63
C VAL A 76 3.11 9.05 -22.07
N ASN A 77 4.08 9.21 -22.97
CA ASN A 77 3.97 8.70 -24.34
C ASN A 77 4.29 7.20 -24.48
N THR A 78 4.81 6.57 -23.42
CA THR A 78 5.07 5.12 -23.37
C THR A 78 4.45 4.51 -22.11
N PRO A 79 3.13 4.25 -22.10
CA PRO A 79 2.41 3.78 -20.91
C PRO A 79 3.03 2.57 -20.19
N PRO A 80 3.63 1.58 -20.89
CA PRO A 80 4.31 0.47 -20.20
C PRO A 80 5.52 0.90 -19.36
N LEU A 81 6.35 1.85 -19.84
CA LEU A 81 7.47 2.37 -19.08
C LEU A 81 7.00 3.22 -17.89
N PHE A 82 5.87 3.92 -18.06
CA PHE A 82 5.27 4.70 -16.98
C PHE A 82 4.71 3.81 -15.88
N ALA A 83 3.97 2.75 -16.24
CA ALA A 83 3.53 1.72 -15.30
C ALA A 83 4.71 1.08 -14.56
N LEU A 84 5.81 0.76 -15.26
CA LEU A 84 7.00 0.21 -14.62
C LEU A 84 7.63 1.18 -13.61
N THR A 85 7.62 2.47 -13.92
CA THR A 85 8.15 3.51 -13.05
C THR A 85 7.28 3.71 -11.81
N ILE A 86 5.95 3.78 -11.98
CA ILE A 86 4.98 3.83 -10.88
C ILE A 86 5.17 2.60 -9.97
N LEU A 87 5.22 1.41 -10.56
CA LEU A 87 5.46 0.16 -9.83
C LEU A 87 6.80 0.21 -9.07
N GLY A 88 7.87 0.68 -9.70
CA GLY A 88 9.18 0.81 -9.07
C GLY A 88 9.15 1.76 -7.87
N VAL A 89 8.57 2.95 -8.03
CA VAL A 89 8.43 3.92 -6.92
C VAL A 89 7.61 3.33 -5.78
N ASN A 90 6.46 2.73 -6.07
CA ASN A 90 5.57 2.20 -5.04
C ASN A 90 6.12 0.95 -4.34
N LEU A 91 6.83 0.09 -5.07
CA LEU A 91 7.48 -1.09 -4.49
C LEU A 91 8.72 -0.70 -3.67
N PHE A 92 9.61 0.12 -4.21
CA PHE A 92 10.89 0.40 -3.55
C PHE A 92 10.79 1.56 -2.56
N ARG A 93 10.31 2.72 -2.98
CA ARG A 93 10.28 3.91 -2.12
C ARG A 93 9.25 3.75 -1.00
N LEU A 94 8.04 3.35 -1.35
CA LEU A 94 6.93 3.29 -0.40
C LEU A 94 6.92 1.97 0.37
N SER A 95 6.84 0.85 -0.33
CA SER A 95 6.71 -0.44 0.34
C SER A 95 8.01 -0.85 1.04
N ALA A 96 9.14 -0.88 0.32
CA ALA A 96 10.40 -1.35 0.90
C ALA A 96 11.04 -0.33 1.85
N LEU A 97 11.31 0.90 1.41
CA LEU A 97 12.10 1.89 2.17
C LEU A 97 11.29 2.62 3.26
N THR A 98 9.99 2.84 3.05
CA THR A 98 9.17 3.58 4.02
C THR A 98 8.49 2.65 5.02
N ILE A 99 7.95 1.50 4.58
CA ILE A 99 7.20 0.58 5.46
C ILE A 99 8.09 -0.55 5.99
N VAL A 100 8.66 -1.36 5.10
CA VAL A 100 9.27 -2.63 5.48
C VAL A 100 10.60 -2.41 6.19
N LEU A 101 11.58 -1.79 5.54
CA LEU A 101 12.96 -1.67 6.02
C LEU A 101 13.05 -1.01 7.41
N PRO A 102 12.36 0.11 7.68
CA PRO A 102 12.37 0.70 9.02
C PRO A 102 11.80 -0.25 10.07
N SER A 103 10.74 -1.00 9.72
CA SER A 103 10.10 -1.97 10.62
C SER A 103 10.91 -3.24 10.86
N LEU A 104 11.86 -3.56 9.96
CA LEU A 104 12.82 -4.64 10.17
C LEU A 104 13.90 -4.28 11.21
N ILE A 105 14.20 -2.99 11.35
CA ILE A 105 15.24 -2.47 12.24
C ILE A 105 14.66 -2.05 13.58
N VAL A 106 13.54 -1.32 13.56
CA VAL A 106 12.82 -0.85 14.75
C VAL A 106 11.37 -1.31 14.65
N PRO A 107 10.87 -2.14 15.59
CA PRO A 107 9.49 -2.61 15.56
C PRO A 107 8.50 -1.47 15.32
N PHE A 108 7.62 -1.65 14.32
CA PHE A 108 6.54 -0.72 13.96
C PHE A 108 6.97 0.65 13.38
N ALA A 109 8.25 0.94 13.20
CA ALA A 109 8.69 2.26 12.70
C ALA A 109 8.09 2.61 11.33
N GLY A 110 7.92 1.64 10.44
CA GLY A 110 7.29 1.86 9.14
C GLY A 110 5.81 2.22 9.20
N LEU A 111 5.10 1.87 10.28
CA LEU A 111 3.71 2.32 10.48
C LEU A 111 3.68 3.83 10.73
N ALA A 112 4.63 4.34 11.53
CA ALA A 112 4.72 5.78 11.80
C ALA A 112 5.13 6.57 10.55
N PHE A 113 6.15 6.09 9.82
CA PHE A 113 6.57 6.72 8.57
C PHE A 113 5.49 6.69 7.50
N PHE A 114 4.77 5.57 7.38
CA PHE A 114 3.61 5.52 6.50
C PHE A 114 2.51 6.47 6.93
N GLY A 115 2.22 6.59 8.24
CA GLY A 115 1.20 7.51 8.73
C GLY A 115 1.51 8.96 8.36
N TYR A 116 2.77 9.38 8.54
CA TYR A 116 3.23 10.70 8.08
C TYR A 116 3.10 10.83 6.55
N TRP A 117 3.62 9.86 5.80
CA TRP A 117 3.53 9.86 4.33
C TRP A 117 2.08 9.96 3.85
N SER A 118 1.17 9.14 4.38
CA SER A 118 -0.24 9.08 4.00
C SER A 118 -0.93 10.42 4.21
N LEU A 119 -0.70 11.06 5.37
CA LEU A 119 -1.23 12.39 5.65
C LEU A 119 -0.68 13.43 4.67
N THR A 120 0.64 13.44 4.45
CA THR A 120 1.26 14.42 3.54
C THR A 120 0.87 14.22 2.09
N THR A 121 0.74 12.97 1.64
CA THR A 121 0.29 12.63 0.29
C THR A 121 -1.15 13.06 0.09
N GLY A 122 -2.01 12.87 1.10
CA GLY A 122 -3.38 13.38 1.10
C GLY A 122 -3.41 14.89 0.82
N ILE A 123 -2.57 15.68 1.50
CA ILE A 123 -2.48 17.13 1.26
C ILE A 123 -2.06 17.43 -0.18
N THR A 124 -1.06 16.74 -0.70
CA THR A 124 -0.53 16.97 -2.06
C THR A 124 -1.46 16.49 -3.18
N LEU A 125 -2.43 15.64 -2.87
CA LEU A 125 -3.41 15.13 -3.85
C LEU A 125 -4.46 16.17 -4.23
N VAL A 126 -4.58 17.27 -3.49
CA VAL A 126 -5.56 18.32 -3.79
C VAL A 126 -5.15 19.05 -5.06
N PRO A 127 -5.96 18.97 -6.14
CA PRO A 127 -5.61 19.59 -7.41
C PRO A 127 -5.70 21.12 -7.36
N THR A 128 -4.80 21.78 -8.08
CA THR A 128 -4.76 23.25 -8.23
C THR A 128 -5.36 23.75 -9.54
N SER A 129 -5.89 22.85 -10.38
CA SER A 129 -6.49 23.17 -11.68
C SER A 129 -7.71 22.29 -11.97
N ASP A 130 -8.61 22.79 -12.81
CA ASP A 130 -9.83 22.07 -13.21
C ASP A 130 -9.52 20.73 -13.88
N THR A 131 -8.50 20.70 -14.76
CA THR A 131 -8.03 19.45 -15.38
C THR A 131 -7.46 18.47 -14.35
N GLY A 132 -6.81 18.99 -13.29
CA GLY A 132 -6.32 18.16 -12.19
C GLY A 132 -7.46 17.50 -11.40
N TRP A 133 -8.56 18.22 -11.17
CA TRP A 133 -9.78 17.65 -10.57
C TRP A 133 -10.39 16.53 -11.43
N VAL A 134 -10.39 16.69 -12.75
CA VAL A 134 -10.81 15.62 -13.66
C VAL A 134 -9.86 14.42 -13.61
N ALA A 135 -8.54 14.66 -13.57
CA ALA A 135 -7.54 13.60 -13.47
C ALA A 135 -7.63 12.81 -12.14
N LEU A 136 -8.15 13.44 -11.08
CA LEU A 136 -8.37 12.78 -9.79
C LEU A 136 -9.40 11.65 -9.89
N ILE A 137 -10.35 11.70 -10.85
CA ILE A 137 -11.38 10.67 -11.02
C ILE A 137 -10.74 9.28 -11.29
N PRO A 138 -9.97 9.08 -12.38
CA PRO A 138 -9.29 7.80 -12.60
C PRO A 138 -8.21 7.53 -11.56
N HIS A 139 -7.50 8.56 -11.08
CA HIS A 139 -6.43 8.40 -10.08
C HIS A 139 -6.96 7.91 -8.73
N SER A 140 -8.20 8.26 -8.34
CA SER A 140 -8.82 7.80 -7.10
C SER A 140 -8.89 6.27 -7.01
N LEU A 141 -9.10 5.59 -8.14
CA LEU A 141 -9.11 4.12 -8.20
C LEU A 141 -7.70 3.55 -8.02
N THR A 142 -6.69 4.16 -8.66
CA THR A 142 -5.28 3.82 -8.39
C THR A 142 -4.97 3.95 -6.91
N PHE A 143 -5.30 5.10 -6.32
CA PHE A 143 -5.01 5.43 -4.94
C PHE A 143 -5.64 4.42 -3.98
N LEU A 144 -6.89 4.00 -4.24
CA LEU A 144 -7.57 2.96 -3.46
C LEU A 144 -6.84 1.62 -3.56
N ILE A 145 -6.48 1.19 -4.77
CA ILE A 145 -5.77 -0.08 -5.00
C ILE A 145 -4.40 -0.07 -4.32
N GLU A 146 -3.66 1.04 -4.41
CA GLU A 146 -2.34 1.18 -3.81
C GLU A 146 -2.39 1.24 -2.28
N LEU A 147 -3.31 2.02 -1.71
CA LEU A 147 -3.52 2.03 -0.26
C LEU A 147 -3.82 0.62 0.25
N GLN A 148 -4.64 -0.15 -0.47
CA GLN A 148 -4.92 -1.53 -0.11
C GLN A 148 -3.67 -2.42 -0.15
N ALA A 149 -2.77 -2.21 -1.11
CA ALA A 149 -1.47 -2.89 -1.15
C ALA A 149 -0.61 -2.50 0.07
N TYR A 150 -0.54 -1.22 0.41
CA TYR A 150 0.23 -0.74 1.56
C TYR A 150 -0.32 -1.26 2.89
N VAL A 151 -1.64 -1.39 3.04
CA VAL A 151 -2.25 -1.99 4.23
C VAL A 151 -1.75 -3.43 4.46
N LEU A 152 -1.53 -4.21 3.39
CA LEU A 152 -0.97 -5.55 3.51
C LEU A 152 0.51 -5.52 3.95
N PHE A 153 1.30 -4.57 3.45
CA PHE A 153 2.66 -4.35 3.94
C PHE A 153 2.69 -3.88 5.40
N LEU A 154 1.80 -2.98 5.79
CA LEU A 154 1.66 -2.51 7.18
C LEU A 154 1.26 -3.64 8.12
N LEU A 155 0.34 -4.52 7.70
CA LEU A 155 -0.02 -5.70 8.48
C LEU A 155 1.19 -6.62 8.63
N GLY A 156 1.95 -6.86 7.56
CA GLY A 156 3.18 -7.64 7.63
C GLY A 156 4.23 -7.02 8.55
N ALA A 157 4.46 -5.71 8.46
CA ALA A 157 5.37 -4.95 9.31
C ALA A 157 4.95 -5.00 10.78
N PHE A 158 3.66 -4.87 11.07
CA PHE A 158 3.10 -5.06 12.40
C PHE A 158 3.36 -6.46 12.93
N LEU A 159 3.16 -7.50 12.12
CA LEU A 159 3.38 -8.88 12.53
C LEU A 159 4.86 -9.18 12.79
N VAL A 160 5.78 -8.60 12.00
CA VAL A 160 7.23 -8.64 12.28
C VAL A 160 7.53 -8.05 13.65
N GLY A 161 7.07 -6.82 13.93
CA GLY A 161 7.29 -6.16 15.22
C GLY A 161 6.67 -6.94 16.38
N LYS A 162 5.42 -7.37 16.25
CA LYS A 162 4.69 -8.15 17.26
C LYS A 162 5.42 -9.46 17.59
N HIS A 163 5.81 -10.23 16.59
CA HIS A 163 6.44 -11.54 16.81
C HIS A 163 7.89 -11.42 17.26
N TRP A 164 8.58 -10.34 16.90
CA TRP A 164 9.90 -10.05 17.42
C TRP A 164 9.85 -9.73 18.93
N LEU A 165 8.95 -8.85 19.36
CA LEU A 165 8.84 -8.45 20.77
C LEU A 165 8.19 -9.55 21.64
N PHE A 166 7.18 -10.23 21.09
CA PHE A 166 6.38 -11.22 21.81
C PHE A 166 6.36 -12.56 21.05
N PRO A 167 7.48 -13.30 21.01
CA PRO A 167 7.60 -14.53 20.20
C PRO A 167 6.54 -15.60 20.54
N ARG A 168 6.06 -15.63 21.80
CA ARG A 168 4.99 -16.52 22.24
C ARG A 168 3.68 -16.34 21.46
N THR A 169 3.37 -15.13 20.97
CA THR A 169 2.15 -14.91 20.16
C THR A 169 2.21 -15.59 18.81
N ALA A 170 3.41 -15.97 18.35
CA ALA A 170 3.62 -16.75 17.13
C ALA A 170 3.86 -18.24 17.44
N GLY A 171 3.78 -18.66 18.71
CA GLY A 171 4.20 -19.99 19.17
C GLY A 171 5.72 -20.24 19.09
N ALA A 172 6.53 -19.18 19.07
CA ALA A 172 7.99 -19.26 18.94
C ALA A 172 8.65 -19.24 20.32
N GLU A 173 9.77 -19.95 20.46
CA GLU A 173 10.48 -20.10 21.73
C GLU A 173 11.33 -18.87 22.05
N ASN A 174 11.83 -18.19 21.02
CA ASN A 174 12.73 -17.05 21.15
C ASN A 174 12.46 -15.97 20.10
N ARG A 175 13.05 -14.79 20.32
CA ARG A 175 12.88 -13.60 19.47
C ARG A 175 13.34 -13.82 18.03
N ARG A 176 14.40 -14.62 17.79
CA ARG A 176 14.88 -14.92 16.44
C ARG A 176 13.87 -15.72 15.65
N GLN A 177 13.32 -16.78 16.25
CA GLN A 177 12.26 -17.58 15.65
C GLN A 177 10.99 -16.74 15.42
N GLY A 178 10.63 -15.87 16.38
CA GLY A 178 9.51 -14.92 16.23
C GLY A 178 9.69 -13.97 15.06
N TYR A 179 10.86 -13.33 14.96
CA TYR A 179 11.23 -12.45 13.84
C TYR A 179 11.12 -13.17 12.49
N LEU A 180 11.69 -14.38 12.36
CA LEU A 180 11.59 -15.18 11.13
C LEU A 180 10.15 -15.56 10.77
N ARG A 181 9.30 -15.87 11.76
CA ARG A 181 7.87 -16.14 11.52
C ARG A 181 7.12 -14.89 11.06
N GLY A 182 7.43 -13.73 11.63
CA GLY A 182 6.95 -12.43 11.15
C GLY A 182 7.36 -12.18 9.70
N LEU A 183 8.63 -12.37 9.35
CA LEU A 183 9.13 -12.21 7.99
C LEU A 183 8.43 -13.12 6.98
N ARG A 184 8.16 -14.38 7.35
CA ARG A 184 7.41 -15.31 6.49
C ARG A 184 5.97 -14.83 6.24
N GLN A 185 5.31 -14.28 7.25
CA GLN A 185 3.96 -13.72 7.09
C GLN A 185 3.97 -12.43 6.26
N LEU A 186 4.96 -11.55 6.47
CA LEU A 186 5.18 -10.40 5.60
C LEU A 186 5.37 -10.83 4.14
N GLY A 187 6.22 -11.82 3.88
CA GLY A 187 6.42 -12.35 2.52
C GLY A 187 5.15 -12.93 1.89
N LEU A 188 4.30 -13.61 2.68
CA LEU A 188 3.00 -14.09 2.19
C LEU A 188 2.04 -12.94 1.86
N LEU A 189 2.01 -11.88 2.67
CA LEU A 189 1.18 -10.69 2.43
C LEU A 189 1.71 -9.83 1.28
N ALA A 190 3.02 -9.83 1.04
CA ALA A 190 3.64 -9.11 -0.05
C ALA A 190 3.21 -9.63 -1.43
N LEU A 191 2.82 -10.91 -1.55
CA LEU A 191 2.35 -11.48 -2.82
C LEU A 191 1.07 -10.81 -3.33
N PRO A 192 -0.07 -10.80 -2.60
CA PRO A 192 -1.25 -10.06 -3.04
C PRO A 192 -1.00 -8.55 -3.09
N ALA A 193 -0.14 -8.00 -2.22
CA ALA A 193 0.21 -6.57 -2.29
C ALA A 193 0.90 -6.23 -3.63
N LEU A 194 1.84 -7.04 -4.09
CA LEU A 194 2.52 -6.85 -5.37
C LEU A 194 1.54 -6.94 -6.55
N VAL A 195 0.59 -7.88 -6.50
CA VAL A 195 -0.47 -7.96 -7.52
C VAL A 195 -1.29 -6.67 -7.56
N LEU A 196 -1.68 -6.13 -6.40
CA LEU A 196 -2.40 -4.86 -6.34
C LEU A 196 -1.56 -3.70 -6.89
N LEU A 197 -0.26 -3.61 -6.54
CA LEU A 197 0.62 -2.57 -7.08
C LEU A 197 0.77 -2.67 -8.61
N ILE A 198 0.85 -3.88 -9.17
CA ILE A 198 0.90 -4.07 -10.62
C ILE A 198 -0.40 -3.60 -11.27
N ILE A 199 -1.55 -3.99 -10.71
CA ILE A 199 -2.87 -3.58 -11.22
C ILE A 199 -3.02 -2.06 -11.15
N GLY A 200 -2.65 -1.45 -10.02
CA GLY A 200 -2.68 0.00 -9.81
C GLY A 200 -1.81 0.73 -10.82
N ALA A 201 -0.56 0.31 -11.00
CA ALA A 201 0.38 0.93 -11.92
C ALA A 201 -0.07 0.83 -13.39
N LEU A 202 -0.61 -0.31 -13.80
CA LEU A 202 -1.20 -0.47 -15.14
C LEU A 202 -2.44 0.43 -15.29
N TRP A 203 -3.34 0.41 -14.32
CA TRP A 203 -4.54 1.25 -14.37
C TRP A 203 -4.19 2.72 -14.46
N GLU A 204 -3.28 3.22 -13.62
CA GLU A 204 -2.86 4.62 -13.61
C GLU A 204 -2.24 5.04 -14.94
N ALA A 205 -1.25 4.27 -15.43
CA ALA A 205 -0.54 4.65 -16.64
C ALA A 205 -1.47 4.74 -17.86
N TYR A 206 -2.39 3.78 -18.00
CA TYR A 206 -3.33 3.77 -19.11
C TYR A 206 -4.47 4.78 -18.92
N SER A 207 -4.99 4.94 -17.70
CA SER A 207 -6.07 5.91 -17.45
C SER A 207 -5.60 7.37 -17.63
N LEU A 208 -4.38 7.71 -17.20
CA LEU A 208 -3.79 9.02 -17.45
C LEU A 208 -3.62 9.28 -18.96
N ARG A 209 -3.20 8.26 -19.72
CA ARG A 209 -3.01 8.39 -21.18
C ARG A 209 -4.32 8.51 -21.95
N TYR A 210 -5.33 7.71 -21.60
CA TYR A 210 -6.51 7.48 -22.45
C TYR A 210 -7.81 8.04 -21.88
N LEU A 211 -7.93 8.30 -20.58
CA LEU A 211 -9.18 8.74 -19.96
C LEU A 211 -9.19 10.21 -19.58
N VAL A 212 -8.07 10.78 -19.13
CA VAL A 212 -8.04 12.17 -18.62
C VAL A 212 -8.46 13.18 -19.69
N HIS A 213 -7.90 13.10 -20.90
CA HIS A 213 -8.21 14.06 -21.96
C HIS A 213 -9.68 14.00 -22.43
N PRO A 214 -10.24 12.81 -22.76
CA PRO A 214 -11.67 12.73 -23.09
C PRO A 214 -12.60 13.16 -21.95
N LEU A 215 -12.27 12.82 -20.69
CA LEU A 215 -13.06 13.25 -19.54
C LEU A 215 -13.01 14.77 -19.37
N ALA A 216 -11.85 15.40 -19.60
CA ALA A 216 -11.72 16.84 -19.49
C ALA A 216 -12.58 17.55 -20.54
N GLN A 217 -12.61 17.05 -21.78
CA GLN A 217 -13.48 17.59 -22.84
C GLN A 217 -14.97 17.43 -22.54
N LEU A 218 -15.34 16.43 -21.75
CA LEU A 218 -16.74 16.15 -21.40
C LEU A 218 -17.23 17.00 -20.22
N LEU A 219 -16.34 17.31 -19.27
CA LEU A 219 -16.70 17.88 -17.96
C LEU A 219 -16.35 19.37 -17.81
N LEU A 220 -15.47 19.92 -18.65
CA LEU A 220 -15.03 21.32 -18.65
C LEU A 220 -15.49 22.01 -19.94
#